data_AF-A0A2N0QQ00-F1
#
_entry.id   AF-A0A2N0QQ00-F1
#
_cell.length_a   1.000
_cell.length_b   1.000
_cell.length_c   1.000
_cell.angle_alpha   90.00
_cell.angle_beta   90.00
_cell.angle_gamma   90.00
#
_symmetry.space_group_name_H-M   'P 1'
#
loop_
_entity.id
_entity.type
_entity.pdbx_description
1 polymer ?
#
loop_
_entity_poly.entity_id
_entity_poly.type
_entity_poly.pdbx_seq_one_letter_code
_entity_poly.pdbx_strand_id
1 'polypeptide(L)'
;MFDPVINKIIKLIHEQLNNSGPISAMFLIGGLSESKYLQKRIREEFSSKVKNSNISVPSQPVVASLRGALEYGLNMKKIKTRRLLRVGSFC
;
A
#
# COMPACT_ATOMS: atom_id res chain seq x y z
N MET A 1 22.77 -8.65 -4.55
CA MET A 1 21.91 -9.49 -5.43
C MET A 1 20.51 -8.89 -5.58
N PHE A 2 19.83 -8.50 -4.50
CA PHE A 2 18.48 -7.90 -4.56
C PHE A 2 18.45 -6.40 -4.89
N ASP A 3 19.58 -5.73 -4.75
CA ASP A 3 19.73 -4.27 -4.89
C ASP A 3 19.16 -3.70 -6.20
N PRO A 4 19.29 -4.35 -7.39
CA PRO A 4 18.67 -3.82 -8.61
C PRO A 4 17.14 -3.69 -8.51
N VAL A 5 16.48 -4.67 -7.87
CA VAL A 5 15.03 -4.66 -7.66
C VAL A 5 14.65 -3.61 -6.61
N ILE A 6 15.39 -3.55 -5.51
CA ILE A 6 15.12 -2.61 -4.42
C ILE A 6 15.34 -1.16 -4.87
N ASN A 7 16.41 -0.89 -5.63
CA ASN A 7 16.68 0.43 -6.19
C ASN A 7 15.60 0.85 -7.18
N LYS A 8 15.04 -0.09 -7.96
CA LYS A 8 13.88 0.19 -8.81
C LYS A 8 12.65 0.57 -7.99
N ILE A 9 12.37 -0.14 -6.90
CA ILE A 9 11.25 0.18 -5.99
C ILE A 9 11.45 1.57 -5.37
N ILE A 10 12.64 1.87 -4.85
CA ILE A 10 12.99 3.18 -4.28
C ILE A 10 12.79 4.29 -5.31
N LYS A 11 13.27 4.10 -6.54
CA LYS A 11 13.08 5.07 -7.64
C LYS A 11 11.60 5.34 -7.91
N LEU A 12 10.79 4.29 -8.01
CA LEU A 12 9.35 4.43 -8.22
C LEU A 12 8.67 5.17 -7.07
N ILE A 13 9.04 4.86 -5.82
CA ILE A 13 8.51 5.59 -4.65
C ILE A 13 8.90 7.07 -4.76
N HIS A 14 10.15 7.40 -5.08
CA HIS A 14 10.58 8.79 -5.27
C HIS A 14 9.75 9.54 -6.31
N GLU A 15 9.51 8.93 -7.47
CA GLU A 15 8.69 9.52 -8.52
C GLU A 15 7.26 9.81 -8.04
N GLN A 16 6.66 8.90 -7.27
CA GLN A 16 5.34 9.12 -6.68
C GLN A 16 5.35 10.22 -5.63
N LEU A 17 6.36 10.24 -4.73
CA LEU A 17 6.47 11.26 -3.69
C LEU A 17 6.62 12.65 -4.28
N ASN A 18 7.44 12.80 -5.32
CA ASN A 18 7.70 14.09 -5.98
C ASN A 18 6.46 14.64 -6.70
N ASN A 19 5.58 13.76 -7.18
CA ASN A 19 4.32 14.13 -7.84
C ASN A 19 3.15 14.29 -6.85
N SER A 20 3.39 14.05 -5.56
CA SER A 20 2.37 14.07 -4.51
C SER A 20 2.59 15.21 -3.52
N GLY A 21 1.53 15.60 -2.81
CA GLY A 21 1.61 16.53 -1.68
C GLY A 21 2.25 15.89 -0.43
N PRO A 22 2.23 16.59 0.71
CA PRO A 22 2.81 16.08 1.95
C PRO A 22 2.14 14.77 2.41
N ILE A 23 2.95 13.74 2.67
CA ILE A 23 2.47 12.41 3.06
C ILE A 23 2.48 12.24 4.57
N SER A 24 1.33 11.85 5.11
CA SER A 24 1.12 11.66 6.54
C SER A 24 1.59 10.29 7.06
N ALA A 25 1.53 9.25 6.23
CA ALA A 25 1.87 7.89 6.60
C ALA A 25 2.20 7.05 5.37
N MET A 26 3.05 6.04 5.55
CA MET A 26 3.36 5.02 4.55
C MET A 26 3.14 3.64 5.15
N PHE A 27 2.37 2.81 4.46
CA PHE A 27 2.12 1.42 4.86
C PHE A 27 2.75 0.46 3.86
N LEU A 28 3.57 -0.47 4.36
CA LEU A 28 4.17 -1.52 3.55
C LEU A 28 3.32 -2.79 3.67
N ILE A 29 2.74 -3.24 2.57
CA ILE A 29 1.84 -4.41 2.52
C ILE A 29 2.23 -5.37 1.38
N GLY A 30 1.70 -6.60 1.40
CA GLY A 30 2.02 -7.68 0.45
C GLY A 30 3.27 -8.48 0.83
N GLY A 31 3.51 -9.60 0.14
CA GLY A 31 4.58 -10.55 0.50
C GLY A 31 5.99 -9.95 0.51
N LEU A 32 6.28 -9.02 -0.41
CA LEU A 32 7.60 -8.40 -0.45
C LEU A 32 7.87 -7.48 0.75
N SER A 33 6.81 -6.93 1.37
CA SER A 33 6.95 -6.02 2.52
C SER A 33 7.43 -6.72 3.81
N GLU A 34 7.39 -8.05 3.86
CA GLU A 34 7.95 -8.84 4.97
C GLU A 34 9.48 -8.82 4.98
N SER A 35 10.10 -8.46 3.85
CA SER A 35 11.56 -8.35 3.75
C SER A 35 12.09 -7.25 4.66
N LYS A 36 12.82 -7.65 5.71
CA LYS A 36 13.53 -6.73 6.61
C LYS A 36 14.51 -5.83 5.85
N TYR A 37 15.10 -6.34 4.78
CA TYR A 37 15.99 -5.55 3.92
C TYR A 37 15.24 -4.42 3.22
N LEU A 38 14.10 -4.71 2.59
CA LEU A 38 13.27 -3.67 1.96
C LEU A 38 12.79 -2.65 2.99
N GLN A 39 12.30 -3.11 4.14
CA GLN A 39 11.85 -2.20 5.20
C GLN A 39 12.96 -1.27 5.69
N LYS A 40 14.18 -1.79 5.88
CA LYS A 40 15.35 -0.99 6.27
C LYS A 40 15.66 0.08 5.23
N ARG A 41 15.77 -0.32 3.95
CA ARG A 41 16.08 0.60 2.85
C ARG A 41 15.01 1.68 2.70
N ILE A 42 13.73 1.34 2.80
CA ILE A 42 12.64 2.34 2.76
C ILE A 42 12.73 3.31 3.93
N ARG A 43 12.99 2.83 5.15
CA ARG A 43 13.15 3.71 6.32
C ARG A 43 14.33 4.65 6.15
N GLU A 44 15.48 4.16 5.67
CA GLU A 44 16.66 5.01 5.44
C GLU A 44 16.38 6.13 4.42
N GLU A 45 15.73 5.81 3.31
CA GLU A 45 15.52 6.77 2.21
C GLU A 45 14.35 7.75 2.49
N PHE A 46 13.31 7.32 3.20
CA PHE A 46 12.03 8.05 3.25
C PHE A 46 11.60 8.54 4.63
N SER A 47 12.31 8.21 5.72
CA SER A 47 11.90 8.65 7.07
C SER A 47 11.81 10.17 7.23
N SER A 48 12.62 10.93 6.49
CA SER A 48 12.59 12.40 6.50
C SER A 48 11.50 12.99 5.60
N LYS A 49 10.99 12.23 4.62
CA LYS A 49 9.98 12.68 3.66
C LYS A 49 8.54 12.41 4.12
N VAL A 50 8.36 11.43 5.00
CA VAL A 50 7.06 11.10 5.61
C VAL A 50 6.92 11.86 6.92
N LYS A 51 5.78 12.53 7.13
CA LYS A 51 5.53 13.26 8.39
C LYS A 51 5.69 12.33 9.59
N ASN A 52 6.42 12.81 10.60
CA ASN A 52 6.69 12.09 11.84
C ASN A 52 7.32 10.69 11.62
N SER A 53 7.99 10.47 10.47
CA SER A 53 8.57 9.19 10.09
C SER A 53 7.61 8.01 10.21
N ASN A 54 6.33 8.23 9.93
CA ASN A 54 5.27 7.23 10.12
C ASN A 54 5.26 6.18 8.99
N ILE A 55 6.23 5.27 9.03
CA ILE A 55 6.37 4.15 8.11
C ILE A 55 6.09 2.86 8.88
N SER A 56 4.93 2.25 8.60
CA SER A 56 4.42 1.12 9.35
C SER A 56 4.23 -0.13 8.48
N VAL A 57 4.49 -1.29 9.07
CA VAL A 57 4.20 -2.59 8.47
C VAL A 57 3.13 -3.25 9.34
N PRO A 58 1.93 -3.54 8.81
CA PRO A 58 0.90 -4.25 9.56
C PRO A 58 1.39 -5.62 10.03
N SER A 59 0.76 -6.18 11.06
CA SER A 59 1.15 -7.50 11.62
C SER A 59 1.05 -8.64 10.61
N GLN A 60 0.12 -8.55 9.66
CA GLN A 60 -0.06 -9.53 8.59
C GLN A 60 -0.17 -8.80 7.25
N PRO A 61 0.98 -8.37 6.68
CA PRO A 61 0.96 -7.50 5.51
C PRO A 61 0.42 -8.20 4.26
N VAL A 62 0.56 -9.52 4.15
CA VAL A 62 0.09 -10.33 3.01
C VAL A 62 -1.43 -10.30 2.87
N VAL A 63 -2.16 -10.32 3.99
CA VAL A 63 -3.63 -10.35 4.01
C VAL A 63 -4.24 -8.97 4.28
N ALA A 64 -3.43 -7.92 4.45
CA ALA A 64 -3.90 -6.58 4.80
C ALA A 64 -4.93 -6.06 3.79
N SER A 65 -4.69 -6.24 2.48
CA SER A 65 -5.64 -5.86 1.43
C SER A 65 -6.95 -6.64 1.50
N LEU A 66 -6.88 -7.96 1.73
CA LEU A 66 -8.06 -8.83 1.83
C LEU A 66 -8.92 -8.45 3.04
N ARG A 67 -8.29 -8.28 4.21
CA ARG A 67 -8.99 -7.85 5.43
C ARG A 67 -9.63 -6.48 5.26
N GLY A 68 -8.90 -5.52 4.68
CA GLY A 68 -9.45 -4.20 4.38
C GLY A 68 -10.65 -4.25 3.44
N ALA A 69 -10.60 -5.09 2.41
CA ALA A 69 -11.72 -5.30 1.49
C ALA A 69 -12.94 -5.95 2.18
N LEU A 70 -12.70 -6.96 3.03
CA LEU A 70 -13.74 -7.62 3.81
C LEU A 70 -14.42 -6.64 4.79
N GLU A 71 -13.64 -5.91 5.58
CA GLU A 71 -14.16 -4.91 6.52
C GLU A 71 -14.91 -3.78 5.81
N TYR A 72 -14.42 -3.35 4.64
CA TYR A 72 -15.11 -2.37 3.80
C TYR A 72 -16.45 -2.92 3.28
N GLY A 73 -16.47 -4.17 2.81
CA GLY A 73 -17.65 -4.84 2.28
C GLY A 73 -18.75 -5.11 3.34
N LEU A 74 -18.35 -5.43 4.57
CA LEU A 74 -19.26 -5.65 5.70
C LEU A 74 -19.93 -4.36 6.16
N ASN A 75 -19.26 -3.22 6.00
CA ASN A 75 -19.81 -1.92 6.38
C ASN A 75 -20.47 -1.22 5.20
N MET A 76 -21.73 -1.56 4.92
CA MET A 76 -22.52 -0.97 3.82
C MET A 76 -22.57 0.57 3.84
N LYS A 77 -22.42 1.22 4.99
CA LYS A 77 -22.39 2.69 5.10
C LYS A 77 -21.13 3.30 4.47
N LYS A 78 -20.02 2.55 4.39
CA LYS A 78 -18.77 3.00 3.75
C LYS A 78 -18.77 2.83 2.23
N ILE A 79 -19.67 1.99 1.71
CA ILE A 79 -19.76 1.66 0.29
C ILE A 79 -20.52 2.77 -0.45
N LYS A 80 -19.80 3.65 -1.16
CA LYS A 80 -20.41 4.71 -1.96
C LYS A 80 -20.91 4.21 -3.32
N THR A 81 -20.15 3.31 -3.94
CA THR A 81 -20.45 2.78 -5.28
C THR A 81 -20.08 1.30 -5.33
N ARG A 82 -20.90 0.51 -6.02
CA ARG A 82 -20.56 -0.86 -6.45
C ARG A 82 -20.91 -0.98 -7.93
N ARG A 83 -19.97 -1.49 -8.73
CA ARG A 83 -20.24 -1.80 -10.13
C ARG A 83 -20.82 -3.20 -10.20
N LEU A 84 -22.14 -3.30 -10.34
CA LEU A 84 -22.80 -4.56 -10.68
C LEU A 84 -22.70 -4.74 -12.21
N LEU A 85 -22.13 -5.86 -12.67
CA LEU A 85 -22.31 -6.25 -14.07
C LEU A 85 -23.78 -6.64 -14.25
N ARG A 86 -24.49 -5.99 -15.17
CA ARG A 86 -25.82 -6.44 -15.57
C ARG A 86 -25.66 -7.81 -16.21
N VAL A 87 -26.00 -8.86 -15.49
CA VAL A 87 -26.30 -10.15 -16.10
C VAL A 87 -27.61 -9.91 -16.86
N GLY A 88 -27.57 -10.10 -18.19
CA GLY A 88 -28.69 -9.77 -19.07
C GLY A 88 -30.00 -10.40 -18.59
N SER A 89 -31.10 -9.68 -18.82
CA SER A 89 -32.45 -10.18 -18.61
C SER A 89 -32.58 -11.56 -19.24
N PHE A 90 -32.93 -12.57 -18.45
CA PHE A 90 -33.46 -13.81 -18.99
C PHE A 90 -34.68 -13.45 -19.85
N CYS A 91 -34.65 -13.85 -21.12
CA CYS A 91 -35.81 -13.80 -22.03
C CYS A 91 -37.04 -14.49 -21.42
#